data_AF-A0A8J6TVR2-F1
#
_entry.id   AF-A0A8J6TVR2-F1
#
_cell.length_a   1.000
_cell.length_b   1.000
_cell.length_c   1.000
_cell.angle_alpha   90.00
_cell.angle_beta   90.00
_cell.angle_gamma   90.00
#
_symmetry.space_group_name_H-M   'P 1'
#
loop_
_entity.id
_entity.type
_entity.pdbx_description
1 polymer ?
#
loop_
_entity_poly.entity_id
_entity_poly.type
_entity_poly.pdbx_seq_one_letter_code
_entity_poly.pdbx_strand_id
1 'polypeptide(L)'
;MKKWVIFIMCFCIVVGGLFMCFLLSNKQYVAIQQEGAYFNMTSQTLLRLKGNPVEVYKNAGDTPSDIYVFQEEVYGYPAIGDYRIFRGGWKEQLIEVSFQISDLTLDEAQKICNQIYESVKAEYSDHQDFYNSGVQTDGVSYLKLECGTDTGATGISYDFNYEGGELSISALRLF
;
A
#
# COMPACT_ATOMS: atom_id res chain seq x y z
N MET A 1 -51.86 5.91 -0.99
CA MET A 1 -50.65 5.53 -0.23
C MET A 1 -50.56 6.43 1.00
N LYS A 2 -50.52 5.88 2.22
CA LYS A 2 -50.53 6.70 3.45
C LYS A 2 -49.21 7.47 3.57
N LYS A 3 -49.25 8.77 3.91
CA LYS A 3 -48.07 9.66 4.00
C LYS A 3 -46.93 9.08 4.87
N TRP A 4 -47.28 8.31 5.89
CA TRP A 4 -46.34 7.61 6.77
C TRP A 4 -45.48 6.54 6.06
N VAL A 5 -46.00 5.90 5.02
CA VAL A 5 -45.26 4.88 4.24
C VAL A 5 -44.16 5.55 3.40
N ILE A 6 -44.45 6.72 2.82
CA ILE A 6 -43.46 7.51 2.07
C ILE A 6 -42.35 7.98 3.01
N PHE A 7 -42.72 8.43 4.21
CA PHE A 7 -41.75 8.88 5.22
C PHE A 7 -40.80 7.75 5.66
N ILE A 8 -41.31 6.54 5.91
CA ILE A 8 -40.50 5.37 6.27
C ILE A 8 -39.57 4.97 5.12
N MET A 9 -40.05 4.97 3.87
CA MET A 9 -39.20 4.68 2.71
C MET A 9 -38.05 5.69 2.58
N CYS A 10 -38.32 6.98 2.69
CA CYS A 10 -37.29 8.02 2.63
C CYS A 10 -36.28 7.88 3.78
N PHE A 11 -36.75 7.57 5.00
CA PHE A 11 -35.87 7.34 6.15
C PHE A 11 -34.95 6.13 5.94
N CYS A 12 -35.45 5.00 5.44
CA CYS A 12 -34.64 3.83 5.15
C CYS A 12 -33.58 4.10 4.06
N ILE A 13 -33.90 4.91 3.04
CA ILE A 13 -32.94 5.30 2.00
C ILE A 13 -31.83 6.17 2.58
N VAL A 14 -32.17 7.15 3.44
CA VAL A 14 -31.16 8.03 4.06
C VAL A 14 -30.29 7.26 5.04
N VAL A 15 -30.88 6.43 5.92
CA VAL A 15 -30.13 5.61 6.88
C VAL A 15 -29.29 4.55 6.17
N GLY A 16 -29.84 3.90 5.14
CA GLY A 16 -29.08 2.96 4.31
C GLY A 16 -27.94 3.63 3.55
N GLY A 17 -28.15 4.85 3.04
CA GLY A 17 -27.13 5.67 2.40
C GLY A 17 -26.01 6.07 3.37
N LEU A 18 -26.37 6.56 4.56
CA LEU A 18 -25.40 6.90 5.61
C LEU A 18 -24.63 5.67 6.10
N PHE A 19 -25.29 4.53 6.24
CA PHE A 19 -24.66 3.27 6.60
C PHE A 19 -23.68 2.79 5.52
N MET A 20 -24.06 2.89 4.24
CA MET A 20 -23.14 2.61 3.13
C MET A 20 -21.97 3.60 3.09
N CYS A 21 -22.20 4.89 3.35
CA CYS A 21 -21.12 5.88 3.45
C CYS A 21 -20.17 5.56 4.61
N PHE A 22 -20.70 5.13 5.77
CA PHE A 22 -19.90 4.72 6.92
C PHE A 22 -19.11 3.42 6.67
N LEU A 23 -19.70 2.45 5.97
CA LEU A 23 -18.99 1.23 5.55
C LEU A 23 -17.91 1.52 4.50
N LEU A 24 -18.11 2.53 3.65
CA LEU A 24 -17.13 2.94 2.64
C LEU A 24 -16.05 3.88 3.16
N SER A 25 -16.25 4.53 4.32
CA SER A 25 -15.33 5.54 4.86
C SER A 25 -14.11 4.98 5.60
N ASN A 26 -14.08 3.68 5.92
CA ASN A 26 -12.94 3.04 6.58
C ASN A 26 -11.99 2.35 5.59
N LYS A 27 -11.61 3.03 4.51
CA LYS A 27 -10.40 2.64 3.78
C LYS A 27 -9.23 3.20 4.57
N GLN A 28 -8.60 2.38 5.40
CA GLN A 28 -7.32 2.75 6.01
C GLN A 28 -6.32 3.00 4.88
N TYR A 29 -5.92 4.27 4.74
CA TYR A 29 -4.98 4.75 3.74
C TYR A 29 -3.57 4.58 4.30
N VAL A 30 -3.02 3.38 4.18
CA VAL A 30 -1.66 3.11 4.64
C VAL A 30 -0.70 3.71 3.62
N ALA A 31 -0.06 4.82 3.94
CA ALA A 31 0.96 5.40 3.08
C ALA A 31 2.17 4.44 3.00
N ILE A 32 2.49 3.97 1.79
CA ILE A 32 3.58 3.04 1.51
C ILE A 32 4.91 3.80 1.29
N GLN A 33 4.82 5.08 0.92
CA GLN A 33 5.92 5.98 0.59
C GLN A 33 5.57 7.42 1.03
N GLN A 34 6.58 8.28 1.18
CA GLN A 34 6.41 9.72 1.48
C GLN A 34 5.46 10.44 0.50
N GLU A 35 5.31 9.95 -0.73
CA GLU A 35 4.47 10.58 -1.76
C GLU A 35 3.01 10.10 -1.79
N GLY A 36 2.55 9.38 -0.77
CA GLY A 36 1.11 9.13 -0.57
C GLY A 36 0.49 8.04 -1.46
N ALA A 37 1.30 7.11 -1.97
CA ALA A 37 0.79 5.83 -2.48
C ALA A 37 0.22 5.00 -1.31
N TYR A 38 -0.93 4.36 -1.49
CA TYR A 38 -1.58 3.58 -0.43
C TYR A 38 -2.30 2.34 -0.97
N PHE A 39 -2.34 1.27 -0.18
CA PHE A 39 -3.04 0.05 -0.58
C PHE A 39 -4.54 0.29 -0.76
N ASN A 40 -5.17 -0.42 -1.70
CA ASN A 40 -6.56 -0.20 -2.12
C ASN A 40 -6.82 1.03 -3.00
N MET A 41 -5.79 1.79 -3.41
CA MET A 41 -5.98 2.80 -4.45
C MET A 41 -6.24 2.17 -5.82
N THR A 42 -7.00 2.86 -6.67
CA THR A 42 -7.23 2.46 -8.06
C THR A 42 -6.07 2.93 -8.95
N SER A 43 -5.91 2.37 -10.15
CA SER A 43 -4.91 2.86 -11.10
C SER A 43 -5.17 4.31 -11.48
N GLN A 44 -6.43 4.74 -11.59
CA GLN A 44 -6.76 6.15 -11.85
C GLN A 44 -6.20 7.06 -10.75
N THR A 45 -6.27 6.63 -9.49
CA THR A 45 -5.73 7.39 -8.37
C THR A 45 -4.20 7.41 -8.42
N LEU A 46 -3.59 6.26 -8.69
CA LEU A 46 -2.14 6.14 -8.86
C LEU A 46 -1.62 7.05 -9.97
N LEU A 47 -2.22 7.01 -11.16
CA LEU A 47 -1.84 7.83 -12.31
C LEU A 47 -2.04 9.32 -12.06
N ARG A 48 -3.03 9.71 -11.23
CA ARG A 48 -3.19 11.10 -10.82
C ARG A 48 -2.07 11.56 -9.88
N LEU A 49 -1.56 10.66 -9.03
CA LEU A 49 -0.49 10.95 -8.07
C LEU A 49 0.88 10.97 -8.74
N LYS A 50 1.19 9.93 -9.53
CA LYS A 50 2.53 9.69 -10.11
C LYS A 50 2.67 10.18 -11.54
N GLY A 51 1.56 10.55 -12.20
CA GLY A 51 1.56 10.94 -13.61
C GLY A 51 1.60 9.74 -14.55
N ASN A 52 2.36 9.87 -15.64
CA ASN A 52 2.44 8.84 -16.67
C ASN A 52 3.53 7.81 -16.33
N PRO A 53 3.23 6.51 -16.40
CA PRO A 53 4.21 5.46 -16.22
C PRO A 53 5.18 5.41 -17.40
N VAL A 54 6.38 4.93 -17.13
CA VAL A 54 7.38 4.60 -18.15
C VAL A 54 6.92 3.36 -18.92
N GLU A 55 6.46 2.33 -18.21
CA GLU A 55 5.95 1.09 -18.80
C GLU A 55 4.73 0.56 -18.04
N VAL A 56 3.90 -0.23 -18.73
CA VAL A 56 2.78 -0.94 -18.12
C VAL A 56 2.79 -2.39 -18.58
N TYR A 57 3.00 -3.32 -17.64
CA TYR A 57 2.92 -4.75 -17.89
C TYR A 57 1.56 -5.29 -17.50
N LYS A 58 1.02 -6.20 -18.31
CA LYS A 58 -0.23 -6.90 -18.02
C LYS A 58 0.08 -8.34 -17.64
N ASN A 59 -0.34 -8.74 -16.45
CA ASN A 59 -0.28 -10.11 -15.98
C ASN A 59 -1.68 -10.72 -16.02
N ALA A 60 -1.88 -11.70 -16.91
CA ALA A 60 -3.15 -12.41 -17.07
C ALA A 60 -3.17 -13.76 -16.33
N GLY A 61 -2.20 -14.03 -15.45
CA GLY A 61 -2.12 -15.26 -14.67
C GLY A 61 -3.23 -15.38 -13.61
N ASP A 62 -3.01 -16.27 -12.63
CA ASP A 62 -4.01 -16.62 -11.61
C ASP A 62 -4.51 -15.43 -10.78
N THR A 63 -3.68 -14.39 -10.65
CA THR A 63 -4.05 -13.09 -10.08
C THR A 63 -3.89 -12.01 -11.15
N PRO A 64 -4.94 -11.75 -11.95
CA PRO A 64 -4.85 -10.77 -13.01
C PRO A 64 -4.50 -9.40 -12.45
N SER A 65 -3.47 -8.78 -13.00
CA SER A 65 -2.95 -7.50 -12.51
C SER A 65 -2.27 -6.70 -13.61
N ASP A 66 -2.26 -5.39 -13.43
CA ASP A 66 -1.42 -4.47 -14.22
C ASP A 66 -0.29 -3.97 -13.31
N ILE A 67 0.93 -3.93 -13.83
CA ILE A 67 2.10 -3.38 -13.14
C ILE A 67 2.46 -2.08 -13.85
N TYR A 68 2.40 -0.97 -13.11
CA TYR A 68 2.77 0.36 -13.59
C TYR A 68 4.18 0.68 -13.12
N VAL A 69 5.09 0.93 -14.04
CA VAL A 69 6.50 1.23 -13.76
C VAL A 69 6.74 2.73 -13.84
N PHE A 70 7.41 3.30 -12.84
CA PHE A 70 7.78 4.72 -12.81
C PHE A 70 9.28 4.87 -12.54
N GLN A 71 9.88 5.89 -13.16
CA GLN A 71 11.14 6.44 -12.67
C GLN A 71 10.81 7.56 -11.70
N GLU A 72 11.26 7.42 -10.46
CA GLU A 72 10.91 8.32 -9.38
C GLU A 72 12.08 8.51 -8.41
N GLU A 73 11.91 9.40 -7.43
CA GLU A 73 12.86 9.59 -6.35
C GLU A 73 12.28 8.96 -5.08
N VAL A 74 13.04 8.05 -4.47
CA VAL A 74 12.64 7.32 -3.26
C VAL A 74 13.73 7.57 -2.22
N TYR A 75 13.36 8.22 -1.11
CA TYR A 75 14.29 8.61 -0.03
C TYR A 75 15.51 9.42 -0.50
N GLY A 76 15.33 10.26 -1.53
CA GLY A 76 16.40 11.10 -2.10
C GLY A 76 17.29 10.40 -3.13
N TYR A 77 16.97 9.16 -3.51
CA TYR A 77 17.71 8.39 -4.50
C TYR A 77 16.85 8.11 -5.73
N PRO A 78 17.43 8.13 -6.95
CA PRO A 78 16.76 7.66 -8.15
C PRO A 78 16.34 6.18 -7.98
N ALA A 79 15.10 5.88 -8.30
CA ALA A 79 14.53 4.56 -8.12
C ALA A 79 13.61 4.18 -9.29
N ILE A 80 13.47 2.88 -9.50
CA ILE A 80 12.43 2.30 -10.34
C ILE A 80 11.34 1.77 -9.40
N GLY A 81 10.12 2.29 -9.55
CA GLY A 81 8.97 1.92 -8.75
C GLY A 81 7.95 1.13 -9.55
N ASP A 82 7.62 -0.06 -9.07
CA ASP A 82 6.64 -0.98 -9.64
C ASP A 82 5.39 -1.01 -8.77
N TYR A 83 4.24 -0.69 -9.36
CA TYR A 83 2.96 -0.63 -8.65
C TYR A 83 1.99 -1.65 -9.25
N ARG A 84 1.72 -2.71 -8.50
CA ARG A 84 0.84 -3.80 -8.95
C ARG A 84 -0.60 -3.57 -8.54
N ILE A 85 -1.44 -3.30 -9.53
CA ILE A 85 -2.89 -3.14 -9.40
C ILE A 85 -3.57 -4.46 -9.73
N PHE A 86 -4.23 -5.07 -8.75
CA PHE A 86 -5.12 -6.20 -8.97
C PHE A 86 -6.32 -5.81 -9.83
N ARG A 87 -6.68 -6.68 -10.79
CA ARG A 87 -7.81 -6.55 -11.71
C ARG A 87 -8.73 -7.75 -11.58
N GLY A 88 -9.75 -7.69 -10.73
CA GLY A 88 -10.68 -8.81 -10.53
C GLY A 88 -12.13 -8.41 -10.58
N GLY A 89 -12.83 -8.74 -11.66
CA GLY A 89 -14.25 -8.47 -11.84
C GLY A 89 -14.59 -6.99 -11.67
N TRP A 90 -15.10 -6.63 -10.48
CA TRP A 90 -15.51 -5.27 -10.09
C TRP A 90 -14.50 -4.56 -9.18
N LYS A 91 -13.45 -5.26 -8.76
CA LYS A 91 -12.46 -4.77 -7.80
C LYS A 91 -11.17 -4.42 -8.51
N GLU A 92 -10.74 -3.20 -8.27
CA GLU A 92 -9.44 -2.67 -8.67
C GLU A 92 -8.75 -2.09 -7.44
N GLN A 93 -7.54 -2.54 -7.16
CA GLN A 93 -6.79 -2.09 -5.99
C GLN A 93 -5.30 -2.33 -6.12
N LEU A 94 -4.49 -1.39 -5.63
CA LEU A 94 -3.08 -1.59 -5.35
C LEU A 94 -2.92 -2.65 -4.27
N ILE A 95 -2.14 -3.68 -4.58
CA ILE A 95 -1.87 -4.84 -3.71
C ILE A 95 -0.40 -4.99 -3.34
N GLU A 96 0.49 -4.41 -4.12
CA GLU A 96 1.94 -4.53 -3.95
C GLU A 96 2.63 -3.31 -4.58
N VAL A 97 3.68 -2.84 -3.91
CA VAL A 97 4.58 -1.81 -4.42
C VAL A 97 6.00 -2.31 -4.24
N SER A 98 6.81 -2.25 -5.29
CA SER A 98 8.22 -2.60 -5.21
C SER A 98 9.09 -1.44 -5.68
N PHE A 99 10.25 -1.26 -5.06
CA PHE A 99 11.24 -0.24 -5.43
C PHE A 99 12.59 -0.91 -5.65
N GLN A 100 13.30 -0.44 -6.66
CA GLN A 100 14.70 -0.77 -6.89
C GLN A 100 15.52 0.52 -6.86
N ILE A 101 16.50 0.55 -5.96
CA ILE A 101 17.42 1.68 -5.81
C ILE A 101 18.84 1.14 -6.01
N SER A 102 19.50 1.60 -7.06
CA SER A 102 20.85 1.16 -7.43
C SER A 102 21.92 2.14 -6.92
N ASP A 103 23.19 1.74 -7.05
CA ASP A 103 24.37 2.55 -6.69
C ASP A 103 24.44 2.95 -5.21
N LEU A 104 23.94 2.08 -4.33
CA LEU A 104 23.97 2.28 -2.88
C LEU A 104 25.16 1.56 -2.24
N THR A 105 25.68 2.14 -1.17
CA THR A 105 26.46 1.40 -0.17
C THR A 105 25.56 0.62 0.79
N LEU A 106 26.10 -0.38 1.48
CA LEU A 106 25.35 -1.14 2.48
C LEU A 106 24.83 -0.23 3.61
N ASP A 107 25.63 0.74 4.06
CA ASP A 107 25.24 1.70 5.10
C ASP A 107 24.07 2.59 4.66
N GLU A 108 24.05 3.00 3.39
CA GLU A 108 22.93 3.79 2.83
C GLU A 108 21.66 2.95 2.73
N ALA A 109 21.78 1.72 2.23
CA ALA A 109 20.66 0.79 2.17
C ALA A 109 20.06 0.57 3.57
N GLN A 110 20.89 0.34 4.59
CA GLN A 110 20.44 0.20 5.98
C GLN A 110 19.75 1.45 6.53
N LYS A 111 20.24 2.66 6.19
CA LYS A 111 19.57 3.91 6.56
C LYS A 111 18.19 4.03 5.95
N ILE A 112 18.04 3.69 4.66
CA ILE A 112 16.73 3.69 3.98
C ILE A 112 15.77 2.71 4.65
N CYS A 113 16.21 1.47 4.92
CA CYS A 113 15.40 0.49 5.64
C CYS A 113 14.93 1.00 7.01
N ASN A 114 15.83 1.61 7.78
CA ASN A 114 15.49 2.17 9.10
C ASN A 114 14.52 3.35 8.99
N GLN A 115 14.67 4.22 7.99
CA GLN A 115 13.75 5.32 7.74
C GLN A 115 12.34 4.82 7.41
N ILE A 116 12.23 3.78 6.57
CA ILE A 116 10.94 3.14 6.26
C ILE A 116 10.33 2.56 7.54
N TYR A 117 11.10 1.80 8.30
CA TYR A 117 10.63 1.20 9.55
C TYR A 117 10.08 2.24 10.54
N GLU A 118 10.83 3.32 10.80
CA GLU A 118 10.38 4.36 11.73
C GLU A 118 9.16 5.12 11.19
N SER A 119 9.09 5.39 9.88
CA SER A 119 7.93 6.04 9.25
C SER A 119 6.68 5.19 9.38
N VAL A 120 6.76 3.89 9.08
CA VAL A 120 5.62 2.96 9.15
C VAL A 120 5.19 2.76 10.60
N LYS A 121 6.15 2.55 11.50
CA LYS A 121 5.87 2.42 12.93
C LYS A 121 5.13 3.65 13.48
N ALA A 122 5.55 4.86 13.11
CA ALA A 122 4.91 6.09 13.55
C ALA A 122 3.47 6.24 13.02
N GLU A 123 3.20 5.79 11.79
CA GLU A 123 1.85 5.79 11.21
C GLU A 123 0.91 4.86 11.99
N TYR A 124 1.39 3.67 12.38
CA TYR A 124 0.55 2.65 12.99
C TYR A 124 0.51 2.67 14.53
N SER A 125 1.48 3.31 15.21
CA SER A 125 1.64 3.18 16.67
C SER A 125 0.46 3.71 17.49
N ASP A 126 -0.29 4.66 16.95
CA ASP A 126 -1.42 5.29 17.63
C ASP A 126 -2.74 4.56 17.36
N HIS A 127 -2.73 3.53 16.52
CA HIS A 127 -3.90 2.72 16.25
C HIS A 127 -4.17 1.67 17.33
N GLN A 128 -5.45 1.42 17.57
CA GLN A 128 -5.88 0.35 18.48
C GLN A 128 -5.37 -1.01 17.99
N ASP A 129 -4.90 -1.84 18.93
CA ASP A 129 -4.40 -3.19 18.69
C ASP A 129 -3.22 -3.25 17.68
N PHE A 130 -2.33 -2.26 17.76
CA PHE A 130 -1.08 -2.21 17.02
C PHE A 130 -0.18 -3.42 17.31
N TYR A 131 0.33 -4.04 16.25
CA TYR A 131 1.42 -5.01 16.33
C TYR A 131 2.61 -4.60 15.45
N ASN A 132 3.79 -5.04 15.85
CA ASN A 132 5.03 -4.90 15.10
C ASN A 132 5.89 -6.14 15.36
N SER A 133 6.25 -6.87 14.29
CA SER A 133 7.08 -8.08 14.39
C SER A 133 8.57 -7.78 14.57
N GLY A 134 8.93 -6.50 14.63
CA GLY A 134 10.28 -6.00 14.68
C GLY A 134 10.96 -6.04 13.32
N VAL A 135 12.28 -5.96 13.37
CA VAL A 135 13.16 -6.12 12.21
C VAL A 135 13.75 -7.53 12.27
N GLN A 136 13.35 -8.39 11.33
CA GLN A 136 13.90 -9.72 11.17
C GLN A 136 14.99 -9.71 10.10
N THR A 137 16.14 -10.26 10.40
CA THR A 137 17.30 -10.27 9.50
C THR A 137 17.65 -11.70 9.14
N ASP A 138 17.72 -12.01 7.84
CA ASP A 138 18.29 -13.27 7.33
C ASP A 138 19.58 -12.96 6.57
N GLY A 139 20.72 -13.18 7.21
CA GLY A 139 22.03 -12.81 6.68
C GLY A 139 22.32 -11.30 6.71
N VAL A 140 23.07 -10.78 5.74
CA VAL A 140 23.40 -9.34 5.66
C VAL A 140 22.46 -8.60 4.72
N SER A 141 21.88 -9.32 3.77
CA SER A 141 21.19 -8.76 2.62
C SER A 141 19.68 -8.71 2.78
N TYR A 142 19.08 -9.55 3.63
CA TYR A 142 17.63 -9.66 3.71
C TYR A 142 17.08 -9.15 5.05
N LEU A 143 16.09 -8.27 4.97
CA LEU A 143 15.38 -7.68 6.10
C LEU A 143 13.87 -7.82 5.90
N LYS A 144 13.14 -8.15 6.95
CA LYS A 144 11.67 -8.16 6.94
C LYS A 144 11.10 -7.39 8.12
N LEU A 145 10.07 -6.59 7.86
CA LEU A 145 9.30 -5.85 8.87
C LEU A 145 7.81 -5.99 8.59
N GLU A 146 7.03 -6.30 9.63
CA GLU A 146 5.57 -6.34 9.55
C GLU A 146 4.96 -5.44 10.61
N CYS A 147 4.03 -4.58 10.21
CA CYS A 147 3.30 -3.65 11.10
C CYS A 147 1.82 -3.63 10.72
N GLY A 148 0.93 -3.54 11.70
CA GLY A 148 -0.50 -3.49 11.43
C GLY A 148 -1.37 -3.34 12.67
N THR A 149 -2.67 -3.59 12.49
CA THR A 149 -3.68 -3.60 13.58
C THR A 149 -4.46 -4.91 13.59
N ASP A 150 -4.67 -5.51 14.77
CA ASP A 150 -5.32 -6.82 14.90
C ASP A 150 -6.85 -6.78 14.74
N THR A 151 -7.48 -5.59 14.72
CA THR A 151 -8.95 -5.44 14.59
C THR A 151 -9.53 -5.62 13.18
N GLY A 152 -8.73 -6.06 12.20
CA GLY A 152 -9.24 -6.27 10.84
C GLY A 152 -8.21 -6.66 9.78
N ALA A 153 -7.10 -7.27 10.20
CA ALA A 153 -6.06 -7.81 9.31
C ALA A 153 -5.60 -6.81 8.22
N THR A 154 -5.38 -5.55 8.63
CA THR A 154 -4.80 -4.53 7.76
C THR A 154 -3.41 -4.21 8.28
N GLY A 155 -2.42 -4.85 7.68
CA GLY A 155 -1.00 -4.62 7.95
C GLY A 155 -0.20 -4.48 6.66
N ILE A 156 1.06 -4.12 6.81
CA ILE A 156 2.03 -4.00 5.74
C ILE A 156 3.25 -4.84 6.09
N SER A 157 3.70 -5.66 5.15
CA SER A 157 4.97 -6.35 5.19
C SER A 157 5.92 -5.67 4.22
N TYR A 158 7.10 -5.31 4.69
CA TYR A 158 8.20 -4.90 3.84
C TYR A 158 9.28 -5.97 3.85
N ASP A 159 9.64 -6.42 2.65
CA ASP A 159 10.81 -7.25 2.40
C ASP A 159 11.88 -6.39 1.73
N PHE A 160 13.10 -6.44 2.27
CA PHE A 160 14.26 -5.75 1.72
C PHE A 160 15.29 -6.78 1.32
N ASN A 161 15.86 -6.62 0.13
CA ASN A 161 17.01 -7.38 -0.31
C ASN A 161 18.09 -6.43 -0.84
N TYR A 162 19.27 -6.44 -0.24
CA TYR A 162 20.42 -5.67 -0.70
C TYR A 162 21.48 -6.60 -1.29
N GLU A 163 21.75 -6.46 -2.58
CA GLU A 163 22.75 -7.26 -3.28
C GLU A 163 23.48 -6.43 -4.34
N GLY A 164 24.82 -6.51 -4.38
CA GLY A 164 25.60 -5.92 -5.46
C GLY A 164 25.51 -4.39 -5.61
N GLY A 165 25.12 -3.65 -4.57
CA GLY A 165 24.90 -2.20 -4.63
C GLY A 165 23.46 -1.80 -4.99
N GLU A 166 22.55 -2.76 -5.08
CA GLU A 166 21.14 -2.55 -5.33
C GLU A 166 20.31 -2.93 -4.09
N LEU A 167 19.40 -2.05 -3.69
CA LEU A 167 18.37 -2.31 -2.70
C LEU A 167 17.03 -2.53 -3.40
N SER A 168 16.52 -3.75 -3.32
CA SER A 168 15.15 -4.10 -3.66
C SER A 168 14.27 -4.02 -2.41
N ILE A 169 13.14 -3.32 -2.52
CA ILE A 169 12.16 -3.15 -1.45
C ILE A 169 10.82 -3.61 -1.98
N SER A 170 10.12 -4.49 -1.28
CA SER A 170 8.78 -4.95 -1.65
C SER A 170 7.83 -4.75 -0.48
N ALA A 171 6.82 -3.90 -0.68
CA ALA A 171 5.74 -3.63 0.24
C ALA A 171 4.50 -4.42 -0.16
N LEU A 172 4.09 -5.34 0.69
CA LEU A 172 2.94 -6.23 0.51
C LEU A 172 1.88 -5.93 1.55
N ARG A 173 0.62 -5.93 1.12
CA ARG A 173 -0.49 -5.85 2.05
C ARG A 173 -0.69 -7.19 2.75
N LEU A 174 -0.74 -7.16 4.09
CA LEU A 174 -1.17 -8.29 4.91
C LEU A 174 -2.72 -8.29 4.99
N PHE A 175 -3.32 -9.47 4.81
CA PHE A 175 -4.77 -9.72 4.75
C PHE A 175 -5.27 -10.56 5.92
#